data_AF-A0A6A5U2L6-F1
#
_entry.id   AF-A0A6A5U2L6-F1
#
_cell.length_a   1.000
_cell.length_b   1.000
_cell.length_c   1.000
_cell.angle_alpha   90.00
_cell.angle_beta   90.00
_cell.angle_gamma   90.00
#
_symmetry.space_group_name_H-M   'P 1'
#
loop_
_entity.id
_entity.type
_entity.pdbx_description
1 polymer ?
#
loop_
_entity_poly.entity_id
_entity_poly.type
_entity_poly.pdbx_seq_one_letter_code
_entity_poly.pdbx_strand_id
1 'polypeptide(L)'
;MSQIKLPTENFFRFVDQIVASLNGFAEAWKVGNGSPTSKWEMEQILLRDCDTATIRSTSEGTKILIDNPGLYLFYRSKKLLDADPVLPNKVNEMMQYLYSELNTPAREKDAQLEKVCQLVMCSYDRRHLNRVFQWDIVPWKGRIYFNSRLNIPDEVLTPQGKLGAAIAVGATDLVKRLMDEFINPDSTQWNGDTMFGDWPLRAAALRGDSRMIDTINAKLSEMKAANVSSAGRQGFITHHQGKRFNGAFHTAIRTNDVGSIRSMWDLYLKHLKDSKAPLGPPIIDMWLLEAIRTERADIVRLVMGLPRLTNFVVSTANFLSACDTSNTALVEALIDHENNGMPINYLGNYFTPLVGAVRYGTLAIVNAVLDAGADVNLRTIPDNASAIEYALARRREDIARALLNKNPDLGDVRVRLVGSRSREFFQLLKDVREKQGYEVQTWEDAWNAKNKPRRG
;
A
#
# COMPACT_ATOMS: atom_id res chain seq x y z
N MET A 1 -2.16 3.03 -29.40
CA MET A 1 -0.90 3.76 -29.63
C MET A 1 -1.18 4.97 -30.51
N SER A 2 -1.41 6.15 -29.92
CA SER A 2 -1.28 7.43 -30.62
C SER A 2 -0.10 8.16 -29.99
N GLN A 3 1.04 8.17 -30.68
CA GLN A 3 2.24 8.91 -30.29
C GLN A 3 1.92 10.41 -30.37
N ILE A 4 1.78 11.09 -29.23
CA ILE A 4 2.02 12.52 -29.20
C ILE A 4 3.52 12.66 -28.97
N LYS A 5 4.28 12.81 -30.06
CA LYS A 5 5.69 13.17 -30.00
C LYS A 5 5.78 14.61 -29.47
N LEU A 6 6.36 14.82 -28.30
CA LEU A 6 6.89 16.13 -27.95
C LEU A 6 7.84 16.59 -29.08
N PRO A 7 7.76 17.84 -29.55
CA PRO A 7 8.69 18.36 -30.56
C PRO A 7 10.13 18.17 -30.07
N THR A 8 10.97 17.54 -30.90
CA THR A 8 12.33 17.10 -30.57
C THR A 8 13.23 18.22 -29.99
N GLU A 9 12.93 19.47 -30.33
CA GLU A 9 13.64 20.66 -29.87
C GLU A 9 13.35 21.01 -28.40
N ASN A 10 12.12 20.78 -27.93
CA ASN A 10 11.76 20.93 -26.52
C ASN A 10 12.34 19.82 -25.65
N PHE A 11 12.54 18.63 -26.22
CA PHE A 11 13.17 17.48 -25.57
C PHE A 11 14.66 17.70 -25.27
N PHE A 12 15.42 18.27 -26.19
CA PHE A 12 16.85 18.56 -25.95
C PHE A 12 17.06 19.73 -24.98
N ARG A 13 16.27 20.81 -25.09
CA ARG A 13 16.26 21.90 -24.09
C ARG A 13 15.86 21.42 -22.69
N PHE A 14 15.01 20.41 -22.60
CA PHE A 14 14.56 19.77 -21.35
C PHE A 14 15.69 18.95 -20.70
N VAL A 15 16.40 18.12 -21.46
CA VAL A 15 17.56 17.36 -20.97
C VAL A 15 18.66 18.31 -20.51
N ASP A 16 18.92 19.37 -21.28
CA ASP A 16 19.89 20.41 -20.90
C ASP A 16 19.49 21.11 -19.59
N GLN A 17 18.20 21.41 -19.37
CA GLN A 17 17.73 22.05 -18.12
C GLN A 17 17.77 21.13 -16.89
N ILE A 18 17.52 19.83 -17.05
CA ILE A 18 17.66 18.83 -15.97
C ILE A 18 19.13 18.62 -15.62
N VAL A 19 20.01 18.55 -16.62
CA VAL A 19 21.45 18.36 -16.43
C VAL A 19 22.12 19.63 -15.91
N ALA A 20 21.63 20.82 -16.28
CA ALA A 20 22.28 22.10 -15.94
C ALA A 20 21.73 22.84 -14.70
N SER A 21 20.62 22.41 -14.06
CA SER A 21 20.05 23.19 -12.94
C SER A 21 19.45 22.37 -11.78
N LEU A 22 19.79 22.78 -10.56
CA LEU A 22 19.33 22.20 -9.27
C LEU A 22 17.80 22.29 -9.03
N ASN A 23 17.03 22.96 -9.90
CA ASN A 23 15.57 23.11 -9.83
C ASN A 23 14.83 22.54 -11.07
N GLY A 24 15.52 21.83 -11.96
CA GLY A 24 15.08 21.56 -13.34
C GLY A 24 13.79 20.75 -13.51
N PHE A 25 13.49 19.78 -12.63
CA PHE A 25 12.35 18.88 -12.86
C PHE A 25 10.98 19.59 -12.78
N ALA A 26 10.81 20.52 -11.83
CA ALA A 26 9.54 21.22 -11.62
C ALA A 26 9.20 22.23 -12.72
N GLU A 27 10.22 22.90 -13.28
CA GLU A 27 10.06 23.82 -14.42
C GLU A 27 9.85 23.04 -15.72
N ALA A 28 10.56 21.93 -15.89
CA ALA A 28 10.45 21.09 -17.08
C ALA A 28 9.10 20.33 -17.14
N TRP A 29 8.51 20.01 -15.98
CA TRP A 29 7.12 19.54 -15.86
C TRP A 29 6.09 20.56 -16.37
N LYS A 30 6.31 21.86 -16.10
CA LYS A 30 5.46 22.94 -16.61
C LYS A 30 5.58 23.10 -18.13
N VAL A 31 6.78 22.91 -18.69
CA VAL A 31 7.03 22.95 -20.15
C VAL A 31 6.35 21.78 -20.88
N GLY A 32 6.21 20.61 -20.24
CA GLY A 32 5.56 19.42 -20.79
C GLY A 32 4.02 19.40 -20.74
N ASN A 33 3.37 20.53 -20.48
CA ASN A 33 1.91 20.68 -20.29
C ASN A 33 1.30 19.81 -19.16
N GLY A 34 2.11 19.29 -18.23
CA GLY A 34 1.62 18.53 -17.06
C GLY A 34 0.86 17.24 -17.36
N SER A 35 1.00 16.65 -18.55
CA SER A 35 0.25 15.42 -18.92
C SER A 35 0.86 14.16 -18.27
N PRO A 36 0.06 13.14 -17.90
CA PRO A 36 0.56 11.87 -17.38
C PRO A 36 1.52 11.15 -18.33
N THR A 37 1.28 11.25 -19.65
CA THR A 37 2.17 10.71 -20.69
C THR A 37 3.53 11.39 -20.66
N SER A 38 3.55 12.72 -20.49
CA SER A 38 4.78 13.49 -20.32
C SER A 38 5.55 13.02 -19.08
N LYS A 39 4.88 12.66 -17.98
CA LYS A 39 5.54 12.18 -16.74
C LYS A 39 6.29 10.90 -16.94
N TRP A 40 5.60 9.92 -17.51
CA TRP A 40 6.17 8.61 -17.73
C TRP A 40 7.38 8.72 -18.65
N GLU A 41 7.28 9.44 -19.77
CA GLU A 41 8.41 9.64 -20.68
C GLU A 41 9.60 10.31 -19.98
N MET A 42 9.34 11.31 -19.13
CA MET A 42 10.38 11.99 -18.34
C MET A 42 11.08 11.06 -17.36
N GLU A 43 10.33 10.24 -16.62
CA GLU A 43 10.90 9.26 -15.69
C GLU A 43 11.79 8.24 -16.42
N GLN A 44 11.37 7.79 -17.61
CA GLN A 44 12.14 6.87 -18.45
C GLN A 44 13.48 7.49 -18.88
N ILE A 45 13.48 8.73 -19.39
CA ILE A 45 14.69 9.43 -19.81
C ILE A 45 15.65 9.63 -18.64
N LEU A 46 15.12 10.13 -17.52
CA LEU A 46 15.88 10.40 -16.31
C LEU A 46 16.60 9.12 -15.85
N LEU A 47 15.87 8.01 -15.75
CA LEU A 47 16.43 6.74 -15.29
C LEU A 47 17.32 6.06 -16.34
N ARG A 48 17.14 6.33 -17.63
CA ARG A 48 17.96 5.75 -18.71
C ARG A 48 19.30 6.46 -18.89
N ASP A 49 19.27 7.79 -18.91
CA ASP A 49 20.36 8.60 -19.45
C ASP A 49 21.14 9.36 -18.38
N CYS A 50 20.52 9.71 -17.25
CA CYS A 50 21.19 10.43 -16.17
C CYS A 50 21.90 9.47 -15.20
N ASP A 51 23.07 9.89 -14.73
CA ASP A 51 23.75 9.21 -13.63
C ASP A 51 22.95 9.33 -12.32
N THR A 52 23.18 8.39 -11.42
CA THR A 52 22.47 8.20 -10.16
C THR A 52 22.73 9.37 -9.21
N ALA A 53 23.93 9.93 -9.22
CA ALA A 53 24.26 11.14 -8.47
C ALA A 53 23.39 12.33 -8.89
N THR A 54 23.20 12.53 -10.20
CA THR A 54 22.37 13.58 -10.79
C THR A 54 20.91 13.39 -10.45
N ILE A 55 20.38 12.16 -10.55
CA ILE A 55 19.00 11.83 -10.18
C ILE A 55 18.74 12.22 -8.70
N ARG A 56 19.69 11.93 -7.82
CA ARG A 56 19.57 12.16 -6.37
C ARG A 56 19.86 13.59 -5.93
N SER A 57 20.36 14.44 -6.83
CA SER A 57 20.61 15.86 -6.53
C SER A 57 19.34 16.63 -6.18
N THR A 58 18.16 16.09 -6.52
CA THR A 58 16.85 16.66 -6.20
C THR A 58 15.98 15.70 -5.40
N SER A 59 15.06 16.25 -4.61
CA SER A 59 14.05 15.47 -3.87
C SER A 59 13.11 14.71 -4.81
N GLU A 60 12.73 15.34 -5.93
CA GLU A 60 11.82 14.74 -6.92
C GLU A 60 12.49 13.61 -7.70
N GLY A 61 13.74 13.77 -8.12
CA GLY A 61 14.50 12.70 -8.76
C GLY A 61 14.75 11.52 -7.80
N THR A 62 15.04 11.81 -6.52
CA THR A 62 15.13 10.77 -5.48
C THR A 62 13.81 10.00 -5.32
N LYS A 63 12.68 10.72 -5.37
CA LYS A 63 11.35 10.09 -5.31
C LYS A 63 11.09 9.21 -6.53
N ILE A 64 11.39 9.67 -7.73
CA ILE A 64 11.26 8.89 -8.98
C ILE A 64 12.08 7.60 -8.90
N LEU A 65 13.31 7.68 -8.40
CA LEU A 65 14.18 6.51 -8.21
C LEU A 65 13.57 5.49 -7.23
N ILE A 66 13.05 5.95 -6.09
CA ILE A 66 12.41 5.10 -5.07
C ILE A 66 11.10 4.50 -5.58
N ASP A 67 10.38 5.23 -6.42
CA ASP A 67 9.09 4.80 -6.99
C ASP A 67 9.25 3.87 -8.18
N ASN A 68 10.38 3.93 -8.90
CA ASN A 68 10.64 3.13 -10.10
C ASN A 68 11.92 2.25 -10.00
N PRO A 69 12.08 1.45 -8.93
CA PRO A 69 13.32 0.74 -8.68
C PRO A 69 13.64 -0.34 -9.72
N GLY A 70 12.62 -1.07 -10.20
CA GLY A 70 12.78 -2.11 -11.23
C GLY A 70 13.19 -1.53 -12.58
N LEU A 71 12.64 -0.38 -12.94
CA LEU A 71 12.96 0.33 -14.18
C LEU A 71 14.38 0.91 -14.15
N TYR A 72 14.80 1.45 -13.01
CA TYR A 72 16.19 1.84 -12.79
C TYR A 72 17.14 0.64 -13.03
N LEU A 73 16.88 -0.50 -12.39
CA LEU A 73 17.71 -1.70 -12.54
C LEU A 73 17.71 -2.22 -13.98
N PHE A 74 16.57 -2.16 -14.67
CA PHE A 74 16.45 -2.49 -16.10
C PHE A 74 17.43 -1.66 -16.94
N TYR A 75 17.42 -0.33 -16.79
CA TYR A 75 18.33 0.53 -17.53
C TYR A 75 19.79 0.32 -17.16
N ARG A 76 20.09 0.15 -15.86
CA ARG A 76 21.47 -0.12 -15.39
C ARG A 76 22.01 -1.48 -15.83
N SER A 77 21.14 -2.46 -16.07
CA SER A 77 21.51 -3.76 -16.65
C SER A 77 21.88 -3.67 -18.13
N LYS A 78 21.42 -2.62 -18.83
CA LYS A 78 21.76 -2.35 -20.24
C LYS A 78 22.92 -1.38 -20.40
N LYS A 79 22.96 -0.33 -19.57
CA LYS A 79 23.98 0.73 -19.55
C LYS A 79 24.26 1.10 -18.09
N LEU A 80 25.43 0.70 -17.59
CA LEU A 80 25.76 0.79 -16.17
C LEU A 80 25.81 2.23 -15.63
N LEU A 81 26.32 3.19 -16.42
CA LEU A 81 26.61 4.56 -15.96
C LEU A 81 27.47 4.54 -14.67
N ASP A 82 27.00 5.16 -13.60
CA ASP A 82 27.62 5.25 -12.27
C ASP A 82 27.00 4.27 -11.26
N ALA A 83 26.22 3.27 -11.70
CA ALA A 83 25.69 2.27 -10.79
C ALA A 83 26.76 1.22 -10.43
N ASP A 84 26.63 0.63 -9.24
CA ASP A 84 27.43 -0.53 -8.86
C ASP A 84 27.09 -1.73 -9.78
N PRO A 85 28.09 -2.39 -10.39
CA PRO A 85 27.88 -3.46 -11.35
C PRO A 85 27.39 -4.77 -10.74
N VAL A 86 27.49 -4.99 -9.43
CA VAL A 86 27.19 -6.27 -8.79
C VAL A 86 25.77 -6.74 -9.10
N LEU A 87 24.77 -5.89 -8.89
CA LEU A 87 23.37 -6.27 -9.10
C LEU A 87 23.01 -6.39 -10.60
N PRO A 88 23.35 -5.42 -11.48
CA PRO A 88 23.22 -5.55 -12.93
C PRO A 88 23.86 -6.80 -13.52
N ASN A 89 25.08 -7.15 -13.09
CA ASN A 89 25.79 -8.32 -13.61
C ASN A 89 25.08 -9.62 -13.23
N LYS A 90 24.60 -9.75 -11.99
CA LYS A 90 23.85 -10.92 -11.54
C LYS A 90 22.51 -11.07 -12.25
N VAL A 91 21.82 -9.95 -12.53
CA VAL A 91 20.62 -9.96 -13.37
C VAL A 91 20.96 -10.45 -14.78
N ASN A 92 22.00 -9.91 -15.38
CA ASN A 92 22.43 -10.28 -16.73
C ASN A 92 22.84 -11.76 -16.84
N GLU A 93 23.50 -12.31 -15.83
CA GLU A 93 23.82 -13.74 -15.74
C GLU A 93 22.55 -14.61 -15.75
N MET A 94 21.55 -14.27 -14.92
CA MET A 94 20.26 -14.98 -14.92
C MET A 94 19.52 -14.84 -16.26
N MET A 95 19.56 -13.65 -16.88
CA MET A 95 18.92 -13.42 -18.17
C MET A 95 19.59 -14.22 -19.29
N GLN A 96 20.92 -14.39 -19.28
CA GLN A 96 21.61 -15.25 -20.24
C GLN A 96 21.10 -16.69 -20.17
N TYR A 97 20.97 -17.23 -18.96
CA TYR A 97 20.36 -18.54 -18.74
C TYR A 97 18.91 -18.61 -19.28
N LEU A 98 18.07 -17.63 -18.95
CA LEU A 98 16.67 -17.61 -19.43
C LEU A 98 16.59 -17.54 -20.95
N TYR A 99 17.41 -16.70 -21.60
CA TYR A 99 17.41 -16.57 -23.04
C TYR A 99 17.84 -17.85 -23.75
N SER A 100 18.83 -18.57 -23.20
CA SER A 100 19.21 -19.86 -23.74
C SER A 100 18.13 -20.92 -23.55
N GLU A 101 17.52 -20.97 -22.37
CA GLU A 101 16.52 -22.00 -22.02
C GLU A 101 15.22 -21.83 -22.81
N LEU A 102 14.83 -20.59 -23.10
CA LEU A 102 13.58 -20.26 -23.80
C LEU A 102 13.77 -19.98 -25.30
N ASN A 103 15.00 -19.98 -25.80
CA ASN A 103 15.34 -19.52 -27.15
C ASN A 103 14.73 -18.13 -27.46
N THR A 104 14.88 -17.19 -26.53
CA THR A 104 14.16 -15.89 -26.57
C THR A 104 14.56 -15.03 -27.78
N PRO A 105 13.59 -14.63 -28.64
CA PRO A 105 13.83 -13.69 -29.73
C PRO A 105 14.30 -12.32 -29.24
N ALA A 106 15.17 -11.64 -30.00
CA ALA A 106 15.73 -10.34 -29.63
C ALA A 106 14.67 -9.30 -29.22
N ARG A 107 13.51 -9.29 -29.90
CA ARG A 107 12.39 -8.36 -29.63
C ARG A 107 11.73 -8.54 -28.25
N GLU A 108 11.88 -9.71 -27.62
CA GLU A 108 11.25 -10.06 -26.35
C GLU A 108 12.21 -9.92 -25.15
N LYS A 109 13.52 -9.80 -25.41
CA LYS A 109 14.56 -9.75 -24.37
C LYS A 109 14.36 -8.57 -23.42
N ASP A 110 14.08 -7.37 -23.93
CA ASP A 110 13.86 -6.19 -23.09
C ASP A 110 12.65 -6.36 -22.16
N ALA A 111 11.54 -6.88 -22.69
CA ALA A 111 10.34 -7.11 -21.88
C ALA A 111 10.56 -8.19 -20.81
N GLN A 112 11.37 -9.20 -21.09
CA GLN A 112 11.74 -10.22 -20.10
C GLN A 112 12.69 -9.67 -19.03
N LEU A 113 13.71 -8.90 -19.44
CA LEU A 113 14.66 -8.24 -18.53
C LEU A 113 13.92 -7.31 -17.57
N GLU A 114 13.00 -6.48 -18.06
CA GLU A 114 12.24 -5.55 -17.23
C GLU A 114 11.45 -6.28 -16.14
N LYS A 115 10.76 -7.38 -16.49
CA LYS A 115 10.00 -8.20 -15.53
C LYS A 115 10.89 -8.81 -14.45
N VAL A 116 12.08 -9.30 -14.83
CA VAL A 116 13.04 -9.86 -13.87
C VAL A 116 13.60 -8.76 -12.97
N CYS A 117 13.92 -7.58 -13.49
CA CYS A 117 14.33 -6.44 -12.69
C CYS A 117 13.24 -5.99 -11.70
N GLN A 118 11.98 -5.95 -12.13
CA GLN A 118 10.84 -5.65 -11.26
C GLN A 118 10.72 -6.67 -10.12
N LEU A 119 10.86 -7.97 -10.41
CA LEU A 119 10.86 -9.04 -9.42
C LEU A 119 11.98 -8.87 -8.38
N VAL A 120 13.21 -8.65 -8.85
CA VAL A 120 14.38 -8.44 -7.97
C VAL A 120 14.11 -7.29 -7.02
N MET A 121 13.65 -6.16 -7.54
CA MET A 121 13.44 -4.95 -6.74
C MET A 121 12.23 -5.05 -5.82
N CYS A 122 11.20 -5.82 -6.18
CA CYS A 122 10.07 -6.10 -5.30
C CYS A 122 10.45 -6.93 -4.07
N SER A 123 11.58 -7.62 -4.08
CA SER A 123 12.08 -8.41 -2.95
C SER A 123 12.73 -7.54 -1.85
N TYR A 124 13.05 -6.27 -2.15
CA TYR A 124 13.64 -5.32 -1.20
C TYR A 124 12.59 -4.36 -0.62
N ASP A 125 12.65 -4.09 0.69
CA ASP A 125 11.80 -3.07 1.35
C ASP A 125 12.19 -1.66 0.86
N ARG A 126 11.19 -0.80 0.61
CA ARG A 126 11.37 0.62 0.23
C ARG A 126 12.35 1.37 1.13
N ARG A 127 12.38 1.07 2.43
CA ARG A 127 13.33 1.68 3.40
C ARG A 127 14.79 1.30 3.12
N HIS A 128 15.02 0.21 2.41
CA HIS A 128 16.32 -0.31 2.03
C HIS A 128 16.66 0.00 0.57
N LEU A 129 15.71 0.44 -0.27
CA LEU A 129 15.98 0.83 -1.66
C LEU A 129 17.01 1.96 -1.75
N ASN A 130 16.95 2.94 -0.85
CA ASN A 130 17.99 3.96 -0.76
C ASN A 130 19.38 3.35 -0.57
N ARG A 131 19.51 2.22 0.14
CA ARG A 131 20.78 1.49 0.31
C ARG A 131 21.18 0.71 -0.93
N VAL A 132 20.22 0.11 -1.64
CA VAL A 132 20.45 -0.54 -2.95
C VAL A 132 21.01 0.46 -3.96
N PHE A 133 20.58 1.73 -3.87
CA PHE A 133 21.03 2.81 -4.74
C PHE A 133 22.16 3.69 -4.12
N GLN A 134 22.67 3.34 -2.95
CA GLN A 134 23.70 4.12 -2.24
C GLN A 134 25.11 3.63 -2.52
N TRP A 135 25.96 4.63 -2.81
CA TRP A 135 27.40 4.64 -2.65
C TRP A 135 27.80 4.93 -1.18
N ASP A 136 27.34 4.13 -0.21
CA ASP A 136 27.72 4.32 1.20
C ASP A 136 29.05 3.60 1.52
N ILE A 137 30.17 4.09 0.95
CA ILE A 137 31.42 4.10 1.71
C ILE A 137 31.25 5.22 2.73
N VAL A 138 30.57 4.97 3.84
CA VAL A 138 30.65 5.86 5.01
C VAL A 138 31.95 5.49 5.73
N PRO A 139 32.99 6.33 5.74
CA PRO A 139 34.17 6.05 6.54
C PRO A 139 33.84 6.36 8.00
N TRP A 140 33.11 5.44 8.65
CA TRP A 140 32.97 5.46 10.10
C TRP A 140 34.09 4.60 10.68
N LYS A 141 35.13 5.25 11.20
CA LYS A 141 36.30 4.63 11.85
C LYS A 141 37.08 3.62 10.98
N GLY A 142 37.41 3.99 9.74
CA GLY A 142 38.45 3.27 8.96
C GLY A 142 38.09 1.84 8.53
N ARG A 143 36.80 1.48 8.49
CA ARG A 143 36.34 0.22 7.88
C ARG A 143 35.45 0.52 6.68
N ILE A 144 35.82 -0.01 5.53
CA ILE A 144 34.98 -0.04 4.32
C ILE A 144 33.88 -1.09 4.58
N TYR A 145 32.63 -0.66 4.71
CA TYR A 145 31.50 -1.60 4.82
C TYR A 145 31.09 -2.07 3.42
N PHE A 146 31.71 -3.13 2.93
CA PHE A 146 31.16 -3.87 1.79
C PHE A 146 29.87 -4.59 2.21
N ASN A 147 28.79 -4.38 1.44
CA ASN A 147 27.69 -5.31 1.09
C ASN A 147 26.95 -6.17 2.16
N SER A 148 27.32 -6.10 3.43
CA SER A 148 26.85 -7.02 4.49
C SER A 148 25.38 -6.84 4.91
N ARG A 149 24.62 -5.94 4.27
CA ARG A 149 23.20 -5.69 4.59
C ARG A 149 22.22 -5.89 3.43
N LEU A 150 22.68 -6.04 2.19
CA LEU A 150 21.80 -6.37 1.06
C LEU A 150 21.68 -7.89 0.83
N ASN A 151 22.55 -8.68 1.46
CA ASN A 151 22.59 -10.14 1.38
C ASN A 151 22.44 -10.64 -0.06
N ILE A 152 23.13 -9.99 -1.00
CA ILE A 152 23.14 -10.40 -2.41
C ILE A 152 23.93 -11.71 -2.47
N PRO A 153 23.33 -12.84 -2.85
CA PRO A 153 23.99 -14.14 -2.83
C PRO A 153 25.12 -14.17 -3.87
N ASP A 154 26.22 -14.86 -3.54
CA ASP A 154 27.34 -15.05 -4.46
C ASP A 154 26.90 -15.87 -5.68
N GLU A 155 26.16 -16.95 -5.45
CA GLU A 155 25.59 -17.80 -6.49
C GLU A 155 24.23 -17.27 -6.98
N VAL A 156 24.12 -17.06 -8.30
CA VAL A 156 22.94 -16.48 -8.96
C VAL A 156 22.04 -17.56 -9.54
N LEU A 157 22.64 -18.54 -10.23
CA LEU A 157 21.96 -19.61 -10.98
C LEU A 157 21.48 -20.77 -10.10
N THR A 158 21.05 -20.44 -8.88
CA THR A 158 20.43 -21.39 -7.97
C THR A 158 19.11 -21.90 -8.58
N PRO A 159 18.74 -23.16 -8.32
CA PRO A 159 17.39 -23.69 -8.52
C PRO A 159 16.22 -22.72 -8.35
N GLN A 160 16.15 -22.08 -7.19
CA GLN A 160 15.04 -21.21 -6.81
C GLN A 160 15.12 -19.87 -7.53
N GLY A 161 16.34 -19.39 -7.82
CA GLY A 161 16.56 -18.19 -8.62
C GLY A 161 16.07 -18.39 -10.05
N LYS A 162 16.41 -19.54 -10.66
CA LYS A 162 15.93 -19.93 -12.00
C LYS A 162 14.41 -20.03 -12.04
N LEU A 163 13.81 -20.66 -11.04
CA LEU A 163 12.35 -20.76 -10.94
C LEU A 163 11.70 -19.38 -10.82
N GLY A 164 12.19 -18.52 -9.93
CA GLY A 164 11.67 -17.17 -9.76
C GLY A 164 11.74 -16.34 -11.04
N ALA A 165 12.88 -16.41 -11.74
CA ALA A 165 13.07 -15.72 -13.01
C ALA A 165 12.16 -16.28 -14.12
N ALA A 166 11.98 -17.60 -14.19
CA ALA A 166 11.06 -18.26 -15.12
C ALA A 166 9.59 -17.86 -14.86
N ILE A 167 9.20 -17.77 -13.59
CA ILE A 167 7.88 -17.26 -13.20
C ILE A 167 7.74 -15.81 -13.67
N ALA A 168 8.71 -14.94 -13.39
CA ALA A 168 8.65 -13.51 -13.74
C ALA A 168 8.43 -13.28 -15.23
N VAL A 169 9.04 -14.08 -16.11
CA VAL A 169 8.81 -13.97 -17.57
C VAL A 169 7.51 -14.66 -18.02
N GLY A 170 7.00 -15.62 -17.25
CA GLY A 170 5.76 -16.35 -17.56
C GLY A 170 5.97 -17.63 -18.33
N ALA A 171 7.15 -18.25 -18.19
CA ALA A 171 7.52 -19.46 -18.91
C ALA A 171 6.92 -20.71 -18.23
N THR A 172 5.61 -20.93 -18.39
CA THR A 172 4.85 -21.98 -17.67
C THR A 172 5.47 -23.37 -17.78
N ASP A 173 5.97 -23.77 -18.95
CA ASP A 173 6.55 -25.11 -19.13
C ASP A 173 7.92 -25.25 -18.44
N LEU A 174 8.74 -24.19 -18.47
CA LEU A 174 9.97 -24.14 -17.70
C LEU A 174 9.67 -24.15 -16.19
N VAL A 175 8.65 -23.42 -15.74
CA VAL A 175 8.21 -23.41 -14.35
C VAL A 175 7.81 -24.83 -13.90
N LYS A 176 6.99 -25.55 -14.67
CA LYS A 176 6.62 -26.93 -14.34
C LYS A 176 7.83 -27.84 -14.20
N ARG A 177 8.75 -27.82 -15.17
CA ARG A 177 9.99 -28.62 -15.14
C ARG A 177 10.84 -28.31 -13.90
N LEU A 178 11.12 -27.03 -13.65
CA LEU A 178 11.91 -26.62 -12.49
C LEU A 178 11.21 -26.99 -11.18
N MET A 179 9.87 -26.88 -11.11
CA MET A 179 9.13 -27.31 -9.92
C MET A 179 9.21 -28.81 -9.67
N ASP A 180 9.17 -29.64 -10.71
CA ASP A 180 9.34 -31.09 -10.59
C ASP A 180 10.76 -31.47 -10.11
N GLU A 181 11.77 -30.69 -10.47
CA GLU A 181 13.16 -30.88 -10.01
C GLU A 181 13.37 -30.50 -8.53
N PHE A 182 12.63 -29.51 -8.01
CA PHE A 182 12.87 -28.93 -6.68
C PHE A 182 11.86 -29.30 -5.61
N ILE A 183 10.64 -29.67 -5.98
CA ILE A 183 9.63 -30.05 -5.00
C ILE A 183 9.92 -31.47 -4.53
N ASN A 184 10.37 -31.56 -3.29
CA ASN A 184 10.43 -32.82 -2.56
C ASN A 184 9.08 -33.03 -1.85
N PRO A 185 8.28 -34.06 -2.21
CA PRO A 185 7.00 -34.36 -1.57
C PRO A 185 7.12 -34.63 -0.06
N ASP A 186 8.27 -35.12 0.39
CA ASP A 186 8.53 -35.41 1.81
C ASP A 186 8.96 -34.15 2.61
N SER A 187 9.26 -33.04 1.93
CA SER A 187 9.59 -31.78 2.58
C SER A 187 8.33 -31.05 3.05
N THR A 188 8.42 -30.44 4.24
CA THR A 188 7.39 -29.57 4.78
C THR A 188 7.77 -28.08 4.69
N GLN A 189 8.89 -27.73 4.03
CA GLN A 189 9.41 -26.36 3.97
C GLN A 189 9.94 -25.99 2.58
N TRP A 190 9.62 -24.78 2.11
CA TRP A 190 10.32 -24.12 1.01
C TRP A 190 11.67 -23.55 1.48
N ASN A 191 12.80 -24.11 1.05
CA ASN A 191 14.12 -23.53 1.29
C ASN A 191 14.60 -22.86 0.00
N GLY A 192 14.73 -21.52 0.00
CA GLY A 192 14.94 -20.82 -1.26
C GLY A 192 14.96 -19.30 -1.21
N ASP A 193 15.62 -18.70 -0.21
CA ASP A 193 15.84 -17.24 -0.28
C ASP A 193 16.80 -16.94 -1.43
N THR A 194 16.31 -16.22 -2.45
CA THR A 194 17.12 -15.76 -3.57
C THR A 194 16.78 -14.31 -3.90
N MET A 195 17.69 -13.64 -4.60
CA MET A 195 17.42 -12.29 -5.12
C MET A 195 16.32 -12.26 -6.20
N PHE A 196 15.92 -13.41 -6.76
CA PHE A 196 14.84 -13.54 -7.75
C PHE A 196 13.54 -14.05 -7.12
N GLY A 197 13.33 -13.79 -5.83
CA GLY A 197 12.12 -14.14 -5.10
C GLY A 197 12.41 -15.09 -3.95
N ASP A 198 11.86 -14.73 -2.80
CA ASP A 198 11.81 -15.53 -1.58
C ASP A 198 10.80 -16.69 -1.69
N TRP A 199 9.80 -16.55 -2.57
CA TRP A 199 8.71 -17.51 -2.72
C TRP A 199 8.05 -17.47 -4.12
N PRO A 200 7.77 -18.64 -4.75
CA PRO A 200 7.26 -18.70 -6.13
C PRO A 200 5.90 -18.01 -6.30
N LEU A 201 4.99 -18.15 -5.32
CA LEU A 201 3.70 -17.44 -5.31
C LEU A 201 3.85 -15.91 -5.29
N ARG A 202 4.89 -15.34 -4.66
CA ARG A 202 5.08 -13.88 -4.66
C ARG A 202 5.47 -13.39 -6.05
N ALA A 203 6.36 -14.10 -6.73
CA ALA A 203 6.75 -13.80 -8.11
C ALA A 203 5.54 -13.91 -9.07
N ALA A 204 4.68 -14.92 -8.87
CA ALA A 204 3.47 -15.09 -9.67
C ALA A 204 2.41 -14.02 -9.36
N ALA A 205 2.22 -13.65 -8.10
CA ALA A 205 1.33 -12.55 -7.68
C ALA A 205 1.74 -11.20 -8.26
N LEU A 206 3.05 -10.93 -8.32
CA LEU A 206 3.57 -9.69 -8.89
C LEU A 206 3.15 -9.52 -10.35
N ARG A 207 3.00 -10.62 -11.08
CA ARG A 207 2.54 -10.62 -12.46
C ARG A 207 1.02 -10.45 -12.62
N GLY A 208 0.25 -10.69 -11.56
CA GLY A 208 -1.21 -10.78 -11.66
C GLY A 208 -1.66 -11.94 -12.56
N ASP A 209 -0.96 -13.08 -12.47
CA ASP A 209 -1.19 -14.25 -13.32
C ASP A 209 -1.74 -15.42 -12.47
N SER A 210 -3.06 -15.42 -12.27
CA SER A 210 -3.76 -16.44 -11.49
C SER A 210 -3.53 -17.87 -12.00
N ARG A 211 -3.37 -18.09 -13.32
CA ARG A 211 -3.09 -19.40 -13.90
C ARG A 211 -1.70 -19.93 -13.50
N MET A 212 -0.72 -19.03 -13.43
CA MET A 212 0.60 -19.38 -12.92
C MET A 212 0.53 -19.78 -11.44
N ILE A 213 -0.27 -19.07 -10.64
CA ILE A 213 -0.51 -19.44 -9.25
C ILE A 213 -1.19 -20.80 -9.15
N ASP A 214 -2.20 -21.09 -9.96
CA ASP A 214 -2.87 -22.40 -9.98
C ASP A 214 -1.87 -23.52 -10.29
N THR A 215 -0.97 -23.29 -11.26
CA THR A 215 0.10 -24.23 -11.62
C THR A 215 1.04 -24.47 -10.43
N ILE A 216 1.46 -23.38 -9.76
CA ILE A 216 2.34 -23.48 -8.59
C ILE A 216 1.62 -24.17 -7.43
N ASN A 217 0.36 -23.82 -7.17
CA ASN A 217 -0.47 -24.36 -6.09
C ASN A 217 -0.74 -25.86 -6.27
N ALA A 218 -0.96 -26.31 -7.51
CA ALA A 218 -1.15 -27.72 -7.83
C ALA A 218 0.07 -28.55 -7.40
N LYS A 219 1.27 -28.01 -7.63
CA LYS A 219 2.53 -28.64 -7.26
C LYS A 219 2.86 -28.51 -5.78
N LEU A 220 2.68 -27.33 -5.17
CA LEU A 220 2.86 -27.14 -3.72
C LEU A 220 1.90 -28.02 -2.90
N SER A 221 0.72 -28.33 -3.45
CA SER A 221 -0.23 -29.26 -2.87
C SER A 221 0.28 -30.71 -2.75
N GLU A 222 1.30 -31.10 -3.53
CA GLU A 222 1.93 -32.43 -3.48
C GLU A 222 2.85 -32.56 -2.26
N MET A 223 3.31 -31.44 -1.69
CA MET A 223 4.17 -31.42 -0.51
C MET A 223 3.41 -31.88 0.74
N LYS A 224 4.10 -32.61 1.62
CA LYS A 224 3.55 -33.05 2.89
C LYS A 224 3.10 -31.85 3.73
N ALA A 225 1.85 -31.90 4.19
CA ALA A 225 1.36 -30.93 5.16
C ALA A 225 2.22 -31.00 6.43
N ALA A 226 2.73 -29.85 6.89
CA ALA A 226 3.51 -29.80 8.11
C ALA A 226 2.68 -30.30 9.30
N ASN A 227 3.21 -31.24 10.11
CA ASN A 227 2.57 -31.66 11.35
C ASN A 227 2.51 -30.46 12.30
N VAL A 228 1.30 -30.00 12.62
CA VAL A 228 1.01 -28.81 13.44
C VAL A 228 1.34 -29.02 14.94
N SER A 229 1.88 -30.19 15.31
CA SER A 229 2.04 -30.64 16.69
C SER A 229 3.49 -30.61 17.19
N SER A 230 3.96 -29.45 17.62
CA SER A 230 4.69 -29.25 18.89
C SER A 230 5.42 -27.91 18.85
N ALA A 231 4.98 -26.99 19.72
CA ALA A 231 5.54 -25.66 19.98
C ALA A 231 5.31 -24.59 18.88
N GLY A 232 4.09 -24.04 18.87
CA GLY A 232 3.85 -22.64 18.49
C GLY A 232 3.12 -22.42 17.17
N ARG A 233 1.77 -22.45 17.26
CA ARG A 233 0.74 -21.83 16.39
C ARG A 233 1.27 -21.30 15.04
N GLN A 234 0.72 -21.80 13.91
CA GLN A 234 0.90 -21.33 12.53
C GLN A 234 1.71 -22.28 11.59
N GLY A 235 1.29 -23.54 11.36
CA GLY A 235 2.02 -24.53 10.52
C GLY A 235 2.21 -24.25 9.01
N PHE A 236 1.72 -23.14 8.48
CA PHE A 236 2.14 -22.56 7.19
C PHE A 236 2.54 -21.08 7.38
N ILE A 237 2.30 -20.54 8.59
CA ILE A 237 2.30 -19.12 8.95
C ILE A 237 3.35 -18.72 10.04
N THR A 238 4.13 -19.63 10.63
CA THR A 238 5.34 -19.35 11.46
C THR A 238 6.58 -19.95 10.79
N HIS A 239 7.82 -19.57 11.07
CA HIS A 239 8.42 -18.25 11.37
C HIS A 239 8.96 -17.60 10.08
N HIS A 240 9.14 -18.40 9.02
CA HIS A 240 9.67 -18.01 7.71
C HIS A 240 8.67 -18.25 6.57
N GLN A 241 8.03 -19.43 6.50
CA GLN A 241 7.04 -19.74 5.45
C GLN A 241 5.83 -18.79 5.51
N GLY A 242 5.40 -18.44 6.72
CA GLY A 242 4.31 -17.48 6.91
C GLY A 242 4.60 -16.08 6.50
N LYS A 243 5.81 -15.59 6.80
CA LYS A 243 6.23 -14.27 6.33
C LYS A 243 6.20 -14.22 4.81
N ARG A 244 6.59 -15.31 4.15
CA ARG A 244 6.60 -15.44 2.69
C ARG A 244 5.20 -15.56 2.09
N PHE A 245 4.31 -16.38 2.64
CA PHE A 245 2.90 -16.40 2.23
C PHE A 245 2.25 -15.03 2.42
N ASN A 246 2.45 -14.40 3.59
CA ASN A 246 1.92 -13.06 3.86
C ASN A 246 2.44 -12.03 2.84
N GLY A 247 3.72 -12.10 2.45
CA GLY A 247 4.31 -11.24 1.43
C GLY A 247 3.73 -11.49 0.03
N ALA A 248 3.50 -12.77 -0.33
CA ALA A 248 2.86 -13.15 -1.59
C ALA A 248 1.40 -12.69 -1.64
N PHE A 249 0.64 -12.92 -0.57
CA PHE A 249 -0.76 -12.52 -0.45
C PHE A 249 -0.92 -11.00 -0.43
N HIS A 250 -0.08 -10.28 0.31
CA HIS A 250 0.00 -8.82 0.27
C HIS A 250 0.33 -8.32 -1.15
N THR A 251 1.21 -9.02 -1.88
CA THR A 251 1.52 -8.66 -3.28
C THR A 251 0.30 -8.86 -4.19
N ALA A 252 -0.45 -9.96 -4.03
CA ALA A 252 -1.67 -10.23 -4.80
C ALA A 252 -2.77 -9.18 -4.54
N ILE A 253 -2.92 -8.74 -3.29
CA ILE A 253 -3.81 -7.61 -2.93
C ILE A 253 -3.36 -6.35 -3.64
N ARG A 254 -2.08 -5.99 -3.53
CA ARG A 254 -1.50 -4.78 -4.14
C ARG A 254 -1.65 -4.76 -5.66
N THR A 255 -1.57 -5.91 -6.33
CA THR A 255 -1.76 -6.03 -7.79
C THR A 255 -3.22 -6.14 -8.20
N ASN A 256 -4.17 -6.11 -7.25
CA ASN A 256 -5.62 -6.24 -7.46
C ASN A 256 -6.02 -7.52 -8.19
N ASP A 257 -5.25 -8.60 -8.06
CA ASP A 257 -5.56 -9.87 -8.73
C ASP A 257 -6.43 -10.75 -7.83
N VAL A 258 -7.74 -10.66 -8.06
CA VAL A 258 -8.76 -11.46 -7.37
C VAL A 258 -8.54 -12.96 -7.55
N GLY A 259 -8.12 -13.41 -8.73
CA GLY A 259 -7.87 -14.82 -9.00
C GLY A 259 -6.69 -15.34 -8.18
N SER A 260 -5.60 -14.56 -8.14
CA SER A 260 -4.45 -14.84 -7.29
C SER A 260 -4.82 -14.94 -5.81
N ILE A 261 -5.58 -13.96 -5.29
CA ILE A 261 -6.02 -13.93 -3.89
C ILE A 261 -6.82 -15.19 -3.55
N ARG A 262 -7.80 -15.57 -4.39
CA ARG A 262 -8.64 -16.75 -4.19
C ARG A 262 -7.83 -18.04 -4.24
N SER A 263 -7.03 -18.23 -5.28
CA SER A 263 -6.25 -19.46 -5.46
C SER A 263 -5.24 -19.66 -4.34
N MET A 264 -4.55 -18.60 -3.90
CA MET A 264 -3.67 -18.66 -2.73
C MET A 264 -4.43 -19.00 -1.45
N TRP A 265 -5.65 -18.46 -1.28
CA TRP A 265 -6.49 -18.78 -0.12
C TRP A 265 -6.98 -20.23 -0.13
N ASP A 266 -7.31 -20.78 -1.30
CA ASP A 266 -7.70 -22.18 -1.43
C ASP A 266 -6.56 -23.14 -1.06
N LEU A 267 -5.34 -22.83 -1.51
CA LEU A 267 -4.13 -23.54 -1.08
C LEU A 267 -3.99 -23.47 0.46
N TYR A 268 -4.14 -22.27 1.02
CA TYR A 268 -4.05 -22.05 2.46
C TYR A 268 -5.08 -22.89 3.25
N LEU A 269 -6.34 -22.88 2.83
CA LEU A 269 -7.41 -23.68 3.45
C LEU A 269 -7.14 -25.19 3.34
N LYS A 270 -6.59 -25.66 2.22
CA LYS A 270 -6.26 -27.07 2.00
C LYS A 270 -5.21 -27.57 3.00
N HIS A 271 -4.17 -26.78 3.26
CA HIS A 271 -3.10 -27.16 4.20
C HIS A 271 -3.46 -26.91 5.69
N LEU A 272 -4.57 -26.22 5.97
CA LEU A 272 -5.05 -25.96 7.34
C LEU A 272 -6.22 -26.82 7.80
N LYS A 273 -6.61 -27.87 7.06
CA LYS A 273 -7.80 -28.67 7.40
C LYS A 273 -7.85 -29.11 8.87
N ASP A 274 -6.69 -29.33 9.51
CA ASP A 274 -6.57 -29.78 10.91
C ASP A 274 -6.11 -28.68 11.90
N SER A 275 -5.83 -27.47 11.42
CA SER A 275 -5.36 -26.36 12.28
C SER A 275 -6.53 -25.57 12.85
N LYS A 276 -6.68 -25.60 14.18
CA LYS A 276 -7.64 -24.78 14.93
C LYS A 276 -7.14 -23.36 15.24
N ALA A 277 -5.94 -22.99 14.80
CA ALA A 277 -5.36 -21.68 15.13
C ALA A 277 -5.89 -20.60 14.17
N PRO A 278 -6.66 -19.59 14.66
CA PRO A 278 -7.11 -18.49 13.82
C PRO A 278 -5.94 -17.61 13.39
N LEU A 279 -6.08 -16.95 12.24
CA LEU A 279 -5.20 -15.85 11.84
C LEU A 279 -5.29 -14.73 12.89
N GLY A 280 -4.15 -14.23 13.33
CA GLY A 280 -4.10 -13.13 14.30
C GLY A 280 -4.54 -11.80 13.68
N PRO A 281 -5.19 -10.90 14.44
CA PRO A 281 -5.61 -9.58 13.97
C PRO A 281 -4.52 -8.75 13.25
N PRO A 282 -3.23 -8.76 13.65
CA PRO A 282 -2.21 -7.93 13.00
C PRO A 282 -1.96 -8.23 11.51
N ILE A 283 -2.12 -9.50 11.09
CA ILE A 283 -1.92 -9.89 9.69
C ILE A 283 -3.10 -9.43 8.84
N ILE A 284 -4.32 -9.59 9.37
CA ILE A 284 -5.55 -9.17 8.70
C ILE A 284 -5.57 -7.64 8.57
N ASP A 285 -5.19 -6.93 9.63
CA ASP A 285 -5.07 -5.47 9.60
C ASP A 285 -4.12 -4.98 8.51
N MET A 286 -2.96 -5.65 8.34
CA MET A 286 -2.00 -5.34 7.29
C MET A 286 -2.59 -5.57 5.88
N TRP A 287 -3.29 -6.68 5.67
CA TRP A 287 -3.92 -6.99 4.37
C TRP A 287 -5.06 -6.02 4.04
N LEU A 288 -5.90 -5.68 5.01
CA LEU A 288 -6.97 -4.70 4.83
C LEU A 288 -6.40 -3.31 4.57
N LEU A 289 -5.34 -2.90 5.26
CA LEU A 289 -4.68 -1.63 5.00
C LEU A 289 -4.18 -1.55 3.55
N GLU A 290 -3.58 -2.63 3.05
CA GLU A 290 -3.13 -2.69 1.67
C GLU A 290 -4.31 -2.67 0.68
N ALA A 291 -5.39 -3.40 0.95
CA ALA A 291 -6.60 -3.37 0.14
C ALA A 291 -7.27 -1.99 0.09
N ILE A 292 -7.20 -1.21 1.19
CA ILE A 292 -7.69 0.16 1.23
C ILE A 292 -6.83 1.07 0.35
N ARG A 293 -5.50 0.89 0.36
CA ARG A 293 -4.57 1.67 -0.48
C ARG A 293 -4.74 1.42 -1.97
N THR A 294 -5.30 0.28 -2.38
CA THR A 294 -5.62 0.05 -3.78
C THR A 294 -6.90 0.78 -4.22
N GLU A 295 -7.62 1.41 -3.28
CA GLU A 295 -8.89 2.12 -3.47
C GLU A 295 -9.98 1.27 -4.14
N ARG A 296 -9.90 -0.04 -3.94
CA ARG A 296 -10.78 -1.05 -4.55
C ARG A 296 -11.65 -1.73 -3.50
N ALA A 297 -12.89 -1.25 -3.38
CA ALA A 297 -13.85 -1.77 -2.40
C ALA A 297 -14.18 -3.26 -2.60
N ASP A 298 -14.09 -3.77 -3.82
CA ASP A 298 -14.25 -5.20 -4.12
C ASP A 298 -13.11 -6.05 -3.52
N ILE A 299 -11.87 -5.55 -3.50
CA ILE A 299 -10.75 -6.23 -2.85
C ILE A 299 -10.89 -6.20 -1.33
N VAL A 300 -11.33 -5.07 -0.76
CA VAL A 300 -11.64 -4.98 0.69
C VAL A 300 -12.69 -6.02 1.09
N ARG A 301 -13.82 -6.07 0.37
CA ARG A 301 -14.89 -7.06 0.61
C ARG A 301 -14.39 -8.49 0.43
N LEU A 302 -13.57 -8.74 -0.59
CA LEU A 302 -12.96 -10.05 -0.82
C LEU A 302 -12.12 -10.50 0.39
N VAL A 303 -11.24 -9.64 0.90
CA VAL A 303 -10.36 -9.95 2.04
C VAL A 303 -11.17 -10.16 3.32
N MET A 304 -12.19 -9.33 3.57
CA MET A 304 -13.07 -9.47 4.73
C MET A 304 -13.93 -10.75 4.68
N GLY A 305 -14.38 -11.13 3.49
CA GLY A 305 -15.23 -12.30 3.24
C GLY A 305 -14.46 -13.61 3.03
N LEU A 306 -13.16 -13.67 3.33
CA LEU A 306 -12.38 -14.90 3.18
C LEU A 306 -12.87 -16.00 4.15
N PRO A 307 -13.14 -17.23 3.68
CA PRO A 307 -13.64 -18.30 4.53
C PRO A 307 -12.71 -18.62 5.71
N ARG A 308 -13.28 -18.91 6.88
CA ARG A 308 -12.57 -19.20 8.16
C ARG A 308 -11.74 -18.05 8.73
N LEU A 309 -11.85 -16.85 8.17
CA LEU A 309 -11.28 -15.65 8.76
C LEU A 309 -12.21 -15.19 9.89
N THR A 310 -12.07 -15.82 11.07
CA THR A 310 -12.95 -15.63 12.23
C THR A 310 -12.38 -14.65 13.25
N ASN A 311 -13.25 -13.95 13.99
CA ASN A 311 -12.94 -13.21 15.22
C ASN A 311 -11.96 -12.04 15.06
N PHE A 312 -11.93 -11.39 13.89
CA PHE A 312 -11.32 -10.07 13.77
C PHE A 312 -12.41 -9.01 13.71
N VAL A 313 -12.06 -7.78 14.06
CA VAL A 313 -12.89 -6.60 13.82
C VAL A 313 -11.99 -5.63 13.09
N VAL A 314 -12.53 -4.93 12.08
CA VAL A 314 -11.81 -3.87 11.40
C VAL A 314 -11.22 -2.89 12.42
N SER A 315 -9.91 -2.69 12.40
CA SER A 315 -9.26 -1.76 13.31
C SER A 315 -9.61 -0.30 13.03
N THR A 316 -9.55 0.54 14.06
CA THR A 316 -9.68 1.99 13.93
C THR A 316 -8.71 2.57 12.90
N ALA A 317 -7.48 2.06 12.80
CA ALA A 317 -6.51 2.54 11.83
C ALA A 317 -6.94 2.30 10.38
N ASN A 318 -7.52 1.12 10.09
CA ASN A 318 -8.04 0.80 8.76
C ASN A 318 -9.25 1.66 8.41
N PHE A 319 -10.20 1.80 9.32
CA PHE A 319 -11.36 2.66 9.11
C PHE A 319 -10.96 4.12 8.83
N LEU A 320 -10.05 4.67 9.65
CA LEU A 320 -9.55 6.04 9.45
C LEU A 320 -8.81 6.21 8.13
N SER A 321 -8.03 5.21 7.72
CA SER A 321 -7.33 5.22 6.43
C SER A 321 -8.33 5.25 5.27
N ALA A 322 -9.42 4.49 5.34
CA ALA A 322 -10.46 4.52 4.32
C ALA A 322 -11.18 5.88 4.27
N CYS A 323 -11.46 6.50 5.42
CA CYS A 323 -12.02 7.85 5.47
C CYS A 323 -11.15 8.88 4.72
N ASP A 324 -9.82 8.74 4.77
CA ASP A 324 -8.88 9.68 4.14
C ASP A 324 -8.85 9.58 2.59
N THR A 325 -9.31 8.47 2.00
CA THR A 325 -9.27 8.23 0.54
C THR A 325 -10.35 8.96 -0.27
N SER A 326 -11.28 9.68 0.39
CA SER A 326 -12.50 10.24 -0.23
C SER A 326 -13.43 9.22 -0.93
N ASN A 327 -13.12 7.93 -0.88
CA ASN A 327 -13.85 6.86 -1.54
C ASN A 327 -14.88 6.23 -0.59
N THR A 328 -16.14 6.68 -0.71
CA THR A 328 -17.25 6.22 0.14
C THR A 328 -17.45 4.71 0.11
N ALA A 329 -17.20 4.05 -1.04
CA ALA A 329 -17.39 2.61 -1.18
C ALA A 329 -16.44 1.78 -0.29
N LEU A 330 -15.26 2.33 0.07
CA LEU A 330 -14.35 1.67 1.02
C LEU A 330 -14.92 1.71 2.43
N VAL A 331 -15.48 2.85 2.84
CA VAL A 331 -16.09 3.00 4.17
C VAL A 331 -17.29 2.08 4.29
N GLU A 332 -18.16 2.05 3.27
CA GLU A 332 -19.30 1.13 3.18
C GLU A 332 -18.86 -0.34 3.27
N ALA A 333 -17.78 -0.72 2.58
CA ALA A 333 -17.24 -2.08 2.68
C ALA A 333 -16.72 -2.41 4.09
N LEU A 334 -16.11 -1.46 4.79
CA LEU A 334 -15.53 -1.69 6.12
C LEU A 334 -16.54 -1.67 7.25
N ILE A 335 -17.74 -1.09 7.07
CA ILE A 335 -18.83 -1.09 8.07
C ILE A 335 -19.87 -2.19 7.81
N ASP A 336 -19.71 -2.95 6.72
CA ASP A 336 -20.59 -4.06 6.38
C ASP A 336 -20.54 -5.15 7.47
N HIS A 337 -21.66 -5.29 8.18
CA HIS A 337 -21.80 -6.20 9.31
C HIS A 337 -21.78 -7.68 8.91
N GLU A 338 -22.04 -8.02 7.65
CA GLU A 338 -22.05 -9.42 7.18
C GLU A 338 -20.64 -10.05 7.20
N ASN A 339 -19.58 -9.22 7.16
CA ASN A 339 -18.20 -9.66 6.96
C ASN A 339 -17.23 -9.18 8.05
N ASN A 340 -17.67 -9.13 9.31
CA ASN A 340 -16.87 -8.62 10.45
C ASN A 340 -16.47 -7.13 10.33
N GLY A 341 -17.35 -6.32 9.72
CA GLY A 341 -17.17 -4.88 9.64
C GLY A 341 -17.01 -4.20 11.00
N MET A 342 -16.46 -2.99 10.99
CA MET A 342 -16.37 -2.13 12.18
C MET A 342 -17.78 -1.86 12.72
N PRO A 343 -18.05 -2.13 14.01
CA PRO A 343 -19.31 -1.73 14.63
C PRO A 343 -19.51 -0.22 14.48
N ILE A 344 -20.60 0.21 13.87
CA ILE A 344 -20.84 1.62 13.51
C ILE A 344 -20.87 2.56 14.74
N ASN A 345 -21.19 2.00 15.91
CA ASN A 345 -21.24 2.68 17.19
C ASN A 345 -20.10 2.25 18.13
N TYR A 346 -18.98 1.76 17.58
CA TYR A 346 -17.79 1.44 18.35
C TYR A 346 -17.28 2.68 19.09
N LEU A 347 -16.98 2.52 20.38
CA LEU A 347 -16.45 3.57 21.24
C LEU A 347 -15.02 3.22 21.66
N GLY A 348 -14.06 3.95 21.10
CA GLY A 348 -12.64 3.83 21.43
C GLY A 348 -12.06 5.14 21.97
N ASN A 349 -10.78 5.10 22.32
CA ASN A 349 -10.07 6.30 22.75
C ASN A 349 -10.02 7.34 21.62
N TYR A 350 -10.60 8.50 21.88
CA TYR A 350 -10.75 9.64 20.99
C TYR A 350 -11.49 9.31 19.69
N PHE A 351 -12.28 8.23 19.67
CA PHE A 351 -12.80 7.68 18.43
C PHE A 351 -14.22 7.12 18.58
N THR A 352 -15.08 7.56 17.68
CA THR A 352 -16.24 6.81 17.18
C THR A 352 -16.15 6.81 15.65
N PRO A 353 -16.74 5.83 14.94
CA PRO A 353 -16.74 5.83 13.47
C PRO A 353 -17.25 7.15 12.88
N LEU A 354 -18.31 7.72 13.45
CA LEU A 354 -18.83 9.02 13.03
C LEU A 354 -17.82 10.16 13.25
N VAL A 355 -17.15 10.21 14.40
CA VAL A 355 -16.11 11.23 14.65
C VAL A 355 -14.92 11.04 13.71
N GLY A 356 -14.53 9.80 13.40
CA GLY A 356 -13.51 9.50 12.40
C GLY A 356 -13.87 10.04 11.02
N ALA A 357 -15.10 9.79 10.55
CA ALA A 357 -15.61 10.30 9.30
C ALA A 357 -15.67 11.85 9.26
N VAL A 358 -16.11 12.49 10.34
CA VAL A 358 -16.12 13.96 10.46
C VAL A 358 -14.69 14.54 10.46
N ARG A 359 -13.73 13.81 11.01
CA ARG A 359 -12.34 14.26 11.13
C ARG A 359 -11.55 14.15 9.83
N TYR A 360 -11.72 13.04 9.11
CA TYR A 360 -10.87 12.69 7.96
C TYR A 360 -11.65 12.52 6.65
N GLY A 361 -12.94 12.20 6.69
CA GLY A 361 -13.76 11.90 5.51
C GLY A 361 -14.41 13.10 4.86
N THR A 362 -15.08 12.88 3.73
CA THR A 362 -15.91 13.86 3.02
C THR A 362 -17.34 13.88 3.58
N LEU A 363 -18.16 14.85 3.15
CA LEU A 363 -19.59 14.84 3.47
C LEU A 363 -20.27 13.52 3.02
N ALA A 364 -19.88 12.97 1.87
CA ALA A 364 -20.41 11.70 1.38
C ALA A 364 -20.09 10.54 2.33
N ILE A 365 -18.86 10.49 2.87
CA ILE A 365 -18.44 9.50 3.87
C ILE A 365 -19.21 9.68 5.18
N VAL A 366 -19.40 10.92 5.64
CA VAL A 366 -20.21 11.20 6.83
C VAL A 366 -21.65 10.72 6.63
N ASN A 367 -22.26 11.00 5.48
CA ASN A 367 -23.61 10.55 5.18
C ASN A 367 -23.69 9.02 5.15
N ALA A 368 -22.75 8.32 4.51
CA ALA A 368 -22.73 6.86 4.51
C ALA A 368 -22.66 6.26 5.92
N VAL A 369 -21.85 6.85 6.82
CA VAL A 369 -21.76 6.42 8.22
C VAL A 369 -23.05 6.71 8.99
N LEU A 370 -23.70 7.85 8.74
CA LEU A 370 -25.00 8.19 9.34
C LEU A 370 -26.13 7.28 8.84
N ASP A 371 -26.13 6.95 7.55
CA ASP A 371 -27.13 6.10 6.92
C ASP A 371 -26.96 4.63 7.35
N ALA A 372 -25.76 4.23 7.75
CA ALA A 372 -25.49 2.97 8.43
C ALA A 372 -25.92 2.93 9.91
N GLY A 373 -26.58 3.99 10.42
CA GLY A 373 -27.14 4.01 11.78
C GLY A 373 -26.17 4.45 12.88
N ALA A 374 -25.15 5.24 12.54
CA ALA A 374 -24.30 5.85 13.54
C ALA A 374 -25.10 6.76 14.49
N ASP A 375 -24.92 6.57 15.79
CA ASP A 375 -25.50 7.41 16.84
C ASP A 375 -24.75 8.74 16.89
N VAL A 376 -25.48 9.80 16.51
CA VAL A 376 -25.00 11.19 16.46
C VAL A 376 -24.65 11.77 17.83
N ASN A 377 -25.15 11.16 18.90
CA ASN A 377 -24.96 11.64 20.27
C ASN A 377 -23.78 10.96 20.97
N LEU A 378 -23.16 9.94 20.38
CA LEU A 378 -21.99 9.30 20.97
C LEU A 378 -20.86 10.31 21.16
N ARG A 379 -20.33 10.32 22.38
CA ARG A 379 -19.24 11.22 22.80
C ARG A 379 -17.95 10.43 22.94
N THR A 380 -16.87 10.97 22.39
CA THR A 380 -15.55 10.35 22.48
C THR A 380 -15.01 10.35 23.91
N ILE A 381 -14.15 9.39 24.25
CA ILE A 381 -13.46 9.34 25.55
C ILE A 381 -11.97 9.62 25.31
N PRO A 382 -11.26 10.41 26.12
CA PRO A 382 -11.73 11.18 27.29
C PRO A 382 -12.21 12.60 26.96
N ASP A 383 -12.14 13.05 25.69
CA ASP A 383 -12.51 14.43 25.30
C ASP A 383 -13.96 14.78 25.64
N ASN A 384 -14.81 13.77 25.81
CA ASN A 384 -16.25 13.88 25.99
C ASN A 384 -16.84 14.81 24.92
N ALA A 385 -16.51 14.58 23.65
CA ALA A 385 -16.91 15.42 22.53
C ALA A 385 -17.74 14.64 21.49
N SER A 386 -18.84 15.22 21.03
CA SER A 386 -19.72 14.62 20.01
C SER A 386 -19.26 14.97 18.59
N ALA A 387 -19.81 14.27 17.59
CA ALA A 387 -19.49 14.49 16.18
C ALA A 387 -19.70 15.94 15.73
N ILE A 388 -20.75 16.61 16.21
CA ILE A 388 -21.02 18.00 15.88
C ILE A 388 -19.96 18.95 16.45
N GLU A 389 -19.47 18.71 17.67
CA GLU A 389 -18.40 19.52 18.26
C GLU A 389 -17.10 19.43 17.44
N TYR A 390 -16.77 18.25 16.90
CA TYR A 390 -15.65 18.09 15.96
C TYR A 390 -15.87 18.81 14.63
N ALA A 391 -17.08 18.78 14.06
CA ALA A 391 -17.40 19.47 12.81
C ALA A 391 -17.24 20.99 12.97
N LEU A 392 -17.73 21.54 14.07
CA LEU A 392 -17.62 22.97 14.41
C LEU A 392 -16.16 23.38 14.67
N ALA A 393 -15.41 22.58 15.44
CA ALA A 393 -14.00 22.84 15.70
C ALA A 393 -13.16 22.85 14.41
N ARG A 394 -13.53 22.02 13.42
CA ARG A 394 -12.90 21.97 12.09
C ARG A 394 -13.50 22.94 11.07
N ARG A 395 -14.53 23.70 11.44
CA ARG A 395 -15.23 24.65 10.56
C ARG A 395 -15.82 24.01 9.30
N ARG A 396 -16.37 22.79 9.44
CA ARG A 396 -17.02 22.03 8.36
C ARG A 396 -18.53 22.24 8.42
N GLU A 397 -18.99 23.30 7.79
CA GLU A 397 -20.40 23.73 7.87
C GLU A 397 -21.36 22.75 7.20
N ASP A 398 -21.00 22.25 6.03
CA ASP A 398 -21.73 21.22 5.29
C ASP A 398 -22.02 19.98 6.14
N ILE A 399 -21.01 19.49 6.86
CA ILE A 399 -21.14 18.35 7.78
C ILE A 399 -21.87 18.72 9.06
N ALA A 400 -21.66 19.92 9.61
CA ALA A 400 -22.42 20.37 10.76
C ALA A 400 -23.93 20.38 10.45
N ARG A 401 -24.32 20.86 9.26
CA ARG A 401 -25.71 20.83 8.79
C ARG A 401 -26.22 19.40 8.61
N ALA A 402 -25.43 18.51 8.01
CA ALA A 402 -25.81 17.11 7.84
C ALA A 402 -26.04 16.40 9.19
N LEU A 403 -25.19 16.66 10.19
CA LEU A 403 -25.36 16.14 11.54
C LEU A 403 -26.62 16.70 12.21
N LEU A 404 -26.88 18.00 12.09
CA LEU A 404 -28.08 18.64 12.65
C LEU A 404 -29.39 18.10 12.05
N ASN A 405 -29.37 17.72 10.77
CA ASN A 405 -30.53 17.09 10.12
C ASN A 405 -30.92 15.75 10.74
N LYS A 406 -30.01 15.09 11.47
CA LYS A 406 -30.31 13.86 12.24
C LYS A 406 -30.79 14.16 13.68
N ASN A 407 -31.09 15.43 13.99
CA ASN A 407 -31.63 15.92 15.26
C ASN A 407 -30.84 15.46 16.51
N PRO A 408 -29.53 15.75 16.60
CA PRO A 408 -28.72 15.38 17.75
C PRO A 408 -29.14 16.16 19.00
N ASP A 409 -28.87 15.60 20.18
CA ASP A 409 -29.00 16.31 21.45
C ASP A 409 -27.93 17.41 21.52
N LEU A 410 -28.38 18.66 21.64
CA LEU A 410 -27.54 19.84 21.69
C LEU A 410 -27.35 20.41 23.10
N GLY A 411 -27.89 19.78 24.15
CA GLY A 411 -27.83 20.30 25.52
C GLY A 411 -26.39 20.54 26.00
N ASP A 412 -25.54 19.53 25.84
CA ASP A 412 -24.14 19.58 26.30
C ASP A 412 -23.14 20.05 25.23
N VAL A 413 -23.61 20.43 24.04
CA VAL A 413 -22.75 20.84 22.93
C VAL A 413 -22.06 22.18 23.22
N ARG A 414 -20.73 22.21 23.16
CA ARG A 414 -19.93 23.41 23.44
C ARG A 414 -19.46 24.06 22.14
N VAL A 415 -19.81 25.33 21.95
CA VAL A 415 -19.33 26.13 20.82
C VAL A 415 -18.09 26.91 21.24
N ARG A 416 -16.96 26.63 20.61
CA ARG A 416 -15.74 27.42 20.83
C ARG A 416 -15.84 28.74 20.08
N LEU A 417 -16.28 29.81 20.77
CA LEU A 417 -16.46 31.15 20.18
C LEU A 417 -15.10 31.83 19.87
N VAL A 418 -14.52 31.63 18.69
CA VAL A 418 -13.25 32.23 18.26
C VAL A 418 -13.41 32.90 16.89
N GLY A 419 -13.34 34.24 16.88
CA GLY A 419 -13.48 35.07 15.68
C GLY A 419 -14.90 35.14 15.11
N SER A 420 -15.08 35.96 14.07
CA SER A 420 -16.38 36.28 13.44
C SER A 420 -17.14 35.06 12.91
N ARG A 421 -16.45 34.06 12.32
CA ARG A 421 -17.08 32.81 11.82
C ARG A 421 -17.76 31.96 12.90
N SER A 422 -17.46 32.20 14.18
CA SER A 422 -18.16 31.50 15.26
C SER A 422 -19.61 31.97 15.42
N ARG A 423 -19.95 33.15 14.89
CA ARG A 423 -21.32 33.70 14.92
C ARG A 423 -22.28 32.89 14.06
N GLU A 424 -21.86 32.51 12.86
CA GLU A 424 -22.66 31.68 11.94
C GLU A 424 -22.94 30.29 12.54
N PHE A 425 -21.92 29.64 13.09
CA PHE A 425 -22.07 28.37 13.79
C PHE A 425 -22.92 28.46 15.05
N PHE A 426 -22.80 29.54 15.80
CA PHE A 426 -23.65 29.80 16.95
C PHE A 426 -25.10 29.97 16.54
N GLN A 427 -25.37 30.74 15.48
CA GLN A 427 -26.72 30.93 14.97
C GLN A 427 -27.33 29.60 14.49
N LEU A 428 -26.56 28.81 13.75
CA LEU A 428 -26.98 27.49 13.28
C LEU A 428 -27.42 26.58 14.43
N LEU A 429 -26.65 26.55 15.53
CA LEU A 429 -26.99 25.76 16.71
C LEU A 429 -28.14 26.35 17.51
N LYS A 430 -28.21 27.69 17.62
CA LYS A 430 -29.29 28.39 18.30
C LYS A 430 -30.64 28.02 17.67
N ASP A 431 -30.75 28.10 16.35
CA ASP A 431 -32.00 27.81 15.64
C ASP A 431 -32.50 26.37 15.91
N VAL A 432 -31.59 25.40 16.03
CA VAL A 432 -31.96 24.01 16.33
C VAL A 432 -32.28 23.81 17.80
N ARG A 433 -31.52 24.44 18.72
CA ARG A 433 -31.77 24.39 20.16
C ARG A 433 -33.13 25.00 20.54
N GLU A 434 -33.49 26.13 19.94
CA GLU A 434 -34.80 26.75 20.14
C GLU A 434 -35.92 25.82 19.69
N LYS A 435 -35.76 25.13 18.54
CA LYS A 435 -36.72 24.11 18.08
C LYS A 435 -36.81 22.90 19.01
N GLN A 436 -35.74 22.57 19.72
CA GLN A 436 -35.71 21.49 20.72
C GLN A 436 -36.20 21.95 22.10
N GLY A 437 -36.55 23.23 22.28
CA GLY A 437 -37.09 23.76 23.53
C GLY A 437 -36.04 24.18 24.57
N TYR A 438 -34.77 24.30 24.18
CA TYR A 438 -33.73 24.84 25.07
C TYR A 438 -33.82 26.37 25.13
N GLU A 439 -33.60 26.94 26.30
CA GLU A 439 -33.38 28.38 26.46
C GLU A 439 -31.98 28.75 25.96
N VAL A 440 -31.89 29.64 24.96
CA VAL A 440 -30.63 30.01 24.33
C VAL A 440 -30.38 31.51 24.47
N GLN A 441 -29.26 31.87 25.12
CA GLN A 441 -28.78 33.25 25.22
C GLN A 441 -28.45 33.85 23.84
N THR A 442 -28.36 35.19 23.76
CA THR A 442 -27.95 35.87 22.52
C THR A 442 -26.47 35.64 22.20
N TRP A 443 -26.07 35.89 20.95
CA TRP A 443 -24.67 35.83 20.54
C TRP A 443 -23.82 36.81 21.36
N GLU A 444 -24.32 38.03 21.53
CA GLU A 444 -23.68 39.11 22.26
C GLU A 444 -23.44 38.72 23.72
N ASP A 445 -24.44 38.11 24.37
CA ASP A 445 -24.32 37.62 25.75
C ASP A 445 -23.28 36.51 25.86
N ALA A 446 -23.32 35.52 24.97
CA ALA A 446 -22.38 34.40 24.94
C ALA A 446 -20.94 34.87 24.68
N TRP A 447 -20.75 35.80 23.74
CA TRP A 447 -19.45 36.37 23.38
C TRP A 447 -18.86 37.20 24.52
N ASN A 448 -19.68 38.04 25.14
CA ASN A 448 -19.26 38.89 26.25
C ASN A 448 -18.94 38.06 27.50
N ALA A 449 -19.74 37.04 27.81
CA ALA A 449 -19.48 36.14 28.95
C ALA A 449 -18.11 35.45 28.84
N LYS A 450 -17.71 35.05 27.63
CA LYS A 450 -16.40 34.41 27.39
C LYS A 450 -15.22 35.38 27.46
N ASN A 451 -15.39 36.61 26.97
CA ASN A 451 -14.32 37.61 26.86
C ASN A 451 -14.25 38.55 28.07
N LYS A 452 -15.07 38.34 29.12
CA LYS A 452 -14.91 39.05 30.39
C LYS A 452 -13.50 38.75 30.95
N PRO A 453 -12.72 39.79 31.33
CA PRO A 453 -11.44 39.57 31.98
C PRO A 453 -11.69 38.78 33.27
N ARG A 454 -10.93 37.68 33.47
CA ARG A 454 -10.94 36.96 34.74
C ARG A 454 -10.55 37.97 35.81
N ARG A 455 -11.47 38.27 36.74
CA ARG A 455 -11.14 39.09 37.92
C ARG A 455 -9.96 38.41 38.62
N GLY A 456 -8.89 39.18 38.80
CA GLY A 456 -7.63 38.73 39.39
C GLY A 456 -7.76 38.35 40.85
#